data_AF-A0A399WNI4-F1
#
_entry.id   AF-A0A399WNI4-F1
#
_cell.length_a   1.000
_cell.length_b   1.000
_cell.length_c   1.000
_cell.angle_alpha   90.00
_cell.angle_beta   90.00
_cell.angle_gamma   90.00
#
_symmetry.space_group_name_H-M   'P 1'
#
loop_
_entity.id
_entity.type
_entity.pdbx_description
1 polymer ?
#
loop_
_entity_poly.entity_id
_entity_poly.type
_entity_poly.pdbx_seq_one_letter_code
_entity_poly.pdbx_strand_id
1 'polypeptide(L)'
;MKMPMKRKSMNDIKTHAGTVGQTFLPHKAFMRISCLEMEKAHRIREMENSRRRIEAIKKRLSEIESETNNLLNRIKENTSIGTNTNKNKGLVLRY
;
A
#
# COMPACT_ATOMS: atom_id res chain seq x y z
N MET A 1 6.33 83.07 -1.29
CA MET A 1 7.19 82.43 -2.31
C MET A 1 6.76 80.97 -2.42
N LYS A 2 6.22 80.52 -3.56
CA LYS A 2 5.61 79.18 -3.72
C LYS A 2 6.70 78.20 -4.18
N MET A 3 7.03 77.20 -3.37
CA MET A 3 8.08 76.22 -3.69
C MET A 3 7.68 75.39 -4.92
N PRO A 4 8.62 75.07 -5.84
CA PRO A 4 8.31 74.26 -7.01
C PRO A 4 7.91 72.84 -6.58
N MET A 5 6.73 72.40 -7.00
CA MET A 5 6.24 71.04 -6.75
C MET A 5 7.15 70.03 -7.45
N LYS A 6 7.72 69.10 -6.69
CA LYS A 6 8.51 67.99 -7.24
C LYS A 6 7.65 67.20 -8.22
N ARG A 7 8.07 67.12 -9.49
CA ARG A 7 7.39 66.29 -10.50
C ARG A 7 7.56 64.83 -10.11
N LYS A 8 6.45 64.12 -9.92
CA LYS A 8 6.45 62.67 -9.67
C LYS A 8 6.92 61.95 -10.93
N SER A 9 7.92 61.10 -10.79
CA SER A 9 8.39 60.20 -11.83
C SER A 9 7.53 58.94 -11.88
N MET A 10 7.70 58.12 -12.91
CA MET A 10 6.98 56.83 -13.05
C MET A 10 7.25 55.89 -11.85
N ASN A 11 8.42 56.00 -11.21
CA ASN A 11 8.78 55.25 -10.01
C ASN A 11 8.09 55.75 -8.74
N ASP A 12 7.55 56.97 -8.73
CA ASP A 12 6.81 57.55 -7.60
C ASP A 12 5.31 57.16 -7.64
N ILE A 13 4.87 56.48 -8.71
CA ILE A 13 3.52 55.95 -8.83
C ILE A 13 3.45 54.66 -7.99
N LYS A 14 2.80 54.74 -6.82
CA LYS A 14 2.51 53.56 -6.01
C LYS A 14 1.58 52.63 -6.79
N THR A 15 2.10 51.50 -7.26
CA THR A 15 1.30 50.45 -7.85
C THR A 15 0.93 49.43 -6.77
N HIS A 16 -0.32 48.96 -6.79
CA HIS A 16 -0.76 47.87 -5.89
C HIS A 16 -0.01 46.55 -6.13
N ALA A 17 0.78 46.46 -7.21
CA ALA A 17 1.57 45.30 -7.61
C ALA A 17 2.55 44.81 -6.52
N GLY A 18 3.03 45.71 -5.66
CA GLY A 18 3.89 45.35 -4.51
C GLY A 18 3.17 45.33 -3.15
N THR A 19 1.88 45.71 -3.09
CA THR A 19 1.12 45.86 -1.83
C THR A 19 0.27 44.64 -1.49
N VAL A 20 -0.07 43.81 -2.48
CA VAL A 20 -0.59 42.47 -2.20
C VAL A 20 0.56 41.64 -1.66
N GLY A 21 0.71 41.66 -0.33
CA GLY A 21 1.59 40.75 0.38
C GLY A 21 1.28 39.29 0.02
N GLN A 22 2.11 38.37 0.51
CA GLN A 22 1.86 36.92 0.46
C GLN A 22 0.63 36.52 1.32
N THR A 23 -0.46 37.27 1.23
CA THR A 23 -1.78 36.91 1.72
C THR A 23 -2.19 35.59 1.11
N PHE A 24 -2.82 34.75 1.93
CA PHE A 24 -3.47 33.53 1.49
C PHE A 24 -4.35 33.83 0.27
N LEU A 25 -3.93 33.34 -0.90
CA LEU A 25 -4.65 33.52 -2.16
C LEU A 25 -5.62 32.35 -2.30
N PRO A 26 -6.94 32.55 -2.20
CA PRO A 26 -7.91 31.46 -2.22
C PRO A 26 -7.79 30.57 -3.47
N HIS A 27 -7.46 31.14 -4.63
CA HIS A 27 -7.25 30.36 -5.85
C HIS A 27 -6.04 29.41 -5.75
N LYS A 28 -4.93 29.82 -5.12
CA LYS A 28 -3.76 28.97 -4.92
C LYS A 28 -4.07 27.84 -3.94
N ALA A 29 -4.81 28.15 -2.89
CA ALA A 29 -5.26 27.16 -1.92
C ALA A 29 -6.18 26.12 -2.57
N PHE A 30 -7.13 26.56 -3.41
CA PHE A 30 -8.01 25.67 -4.15
C PHE A 30 -7.23 24.73 -5.09
N MET A 31 -6.26 25.26 -5.86
CA MET A 31 -5.38 24.43 -6.69
C MET A 31 -4.59 23.42 -5.87
N ARG A 32 -4.07 23.83 -4.71
CA ARG A 32 -3.35 22.92 -3.82
C ARG A 32 -4.25 21.81 -3.29
N ILE A 33 -5.49 22.13 -2.91
CA ILE A 33 -6.48 21.15 -2.47
C ILE A 33 -6.75 20.13 -3.58
N SER A 34 -7.01 20.58 -4.82
CA SER A 34 -7.24 19.67 -5.95
C SER A 34 -6.06 18.71 -6.16
N CYS A 35 -4.81 19.19 -6.07
CA CYS A 35 -3.65 18.30 -6.15
C CYS A 35 -3.62 17.26 -5.01
N LEU A 36 -3.95 17.66 -3.78
CA LEU A 36 -4.00 16.75 -2.64
C LEU A 36 -5.12 15.71 -2.77
N GLU A 37 -6.28 16.11 -3.31
CA GLU A 37 -7.39 15.20 -3.59
C GLU A 37 -7.02 14.15 -4.64
N MET A 38 -6.34 14.58 -5.71
CA MET A 38 -5.80 13.67 -6.72
C MET A 38 -4.81 12.70 -6.09
N GLU A 39 -3.83 13.20 -5.33
CA GLU A 39 -2.85 12.35 -4.65
C GLU A 39 -3.54 11.33 -3.73
N LYS A 40 -4.51 11.75 -2.92
CA LYS A 40 -5.29 10.86 -2.08
C LYS A 40 -5.97 9.76 -2.90
N ALA A 41 -6.61 10.09 -4.02
CA ALA A 41 -7.23 9.10 -4.90
C ALA A 41 -6.22 8.11 -5.49
N HIS A 42 -5.03 8.59 -5.86
CA HIS A 42 -3.93 7.72 -6.29
C HIS A 42 -3.49 6.76 -5.18
N ARG A 43 -3.25 7.28 -3.97
CA ARG A 43 -2.85 6.47 -2.81
C ARG A 43 -3.89 5.42 -2.44
N ILE A 44 -5.18 5.74 -2.52
CA ILE A 44 -6.26 4.78 -2.28
C ILE A 44 -6.21 3.64 -3.29
N ARG A 45 -5.98 3.93 -4.58
CA ARG A 45 -5.84 2.89 -5.61
C ARG A 45 -4.61 2.01 -5.39
N GLU A 46 -3.47 2.61 -5.05
CA GLU A 46 -2.25 1.86 -4.73
C GLU A 46 -2.43 0.94 -3.52
N MET A 47 -3.10 1.44 -2.48
CA MET A 47 -3.45 0.69 -1.28
C MET A 47 -4.35 -0.49 -1.61
N GLU A 48 -5.43 -0.29 -2.37
CA GLU A 48 -6.35 -1.37 -2.75
C GLU A 48 -5.65 -2.44 -3.61
N ASN A 49 -4.79 -2.03 -4.53
CA ASN A 49 -3.98 -2.98 -5.31
C ASN A 49 -3.04 -3.80 -4.38
N SER A 50 -2.36 -3.14 -3.46
CA SER A 50 -1.51 -3.80 -2.46
C SER A 50 -2.32 -4.75 -1.57
N ARG A 51 -3.52 -4.36 -1.15
CA ARG A 51 -4.44 -5.18 -0.35
C ARG A 51 -4.79 -6.49 -1.07
N ARG A 52 -5.16 -6.42 -2.35
CA ARG A 52 -5.43 -7.60 -3.17
C ARG A 52 -4.23 -8.54 -3.28
N ARG A 53 -3.03 -7.97 -3.42
CA ARG A 53 -1.79 -8.77 -3.45
C ARG A 53 -1.56 -9.50 -2.12
N ILE A 54 -1.79 -8.83 -0.99
CA ILE A 54 -1.70 -9.44 0.35
C ILE A 54 -2.73 -10.56 0.50
N GLU A 55 -3.96 -10.36 0.05
CA GLU A 55 -5.00 -11.39 0.09
C GLU A 55 -4.63 -12.62 -0.75
N ALA A 56 -4.08 -12.41 -1.95
CA ALA A 56 -3.59 -13.50 -2.78
C ALA A 56 -2.46 -14.29 -2.10
N ILE A 57 -1.52 -13.59 -1.44
CA ILE A 57 -0.44 -14.23 -0.67
C ILE A 57 -1.02 -15.05 0.49
N LYS A 58 -1.94 -14.47 1.26
CA LYS A 58 -2.60 -15.17 2.37
C LYS A 58 -3.31 -16.43 1.92
N LYS A 59 -4.05 -16.35 0.80
CA LYS A 59 -4.70 -17.52 0.19
C LYS A 59 -3.68 -18.59 -0.16
N ARG A 60 -2.58 -18.22 -0.82
CA ARG A 60 -1.54 -19.19 -1.22
C ARG A 60 -0.87 -19.85 -0.01
N LEU A 61 -0.64 -19.11 1.07
CA LEU A 61 -0.11 -19.68 2.32
C LEU A 61 -1.05 -20.73 2.90
N SER A 62 -2.36 -20.45 2.96
CA SER A 62 -3.35 -21.42 3.42
C SER A 62 -3.42 -22.68 2.55
N GLU A 63 -3.31 -22.53 1.23
CA GLU A 63 -3.23 -23.68 0.31
C GLU A 63 -1.98 -24.53 0.59
N ILE A 64 -0.82 -23.90 0.80
CA ILE A 64 0.43 -24.60 1.14
C ILE A 64 0.29 -25.36 2.46
N GLU A 65 -0.30 -24.75 3.49
CA GLU A 65 -0.56 -25.42 4.77
C GLU A 65 -1.50 -26.63 4.60
N SER A 66 -2.54 -26.50 3.78
CA SER A 66 -3.41 -27.64 3.48
C SER A 66 -2.67 -28.75 2.73
N GLU A 67 -1.87 -28.40 1.72
CA GLU A 67 -1.11 -29.34 0.91
C GLU A 67 -0.07 -30.10 1.74
N THR A 68 0.67 -29.39 2.60
CA THR A 68 1.64 -29.98 3.52
C THR A 68 0.98 -30.93 4.51
N ASN A 69 -0.15 -30.56 5.11
CA ASN A 69 -0.91 -31.43 6.00
C ASN A 69 -1.42 -32.69 5.27
N ASN A 70 -1.92 -32.54 4.06
CA ASN A 70 -2.35 -33.67 3.24
C ASN A 70 -1.20 -34.64 2.94
N LEU A 71 -0.03 -34.12 2.60
CA LEU A 71 1.18 -34.93 2.38
C LEU A 71 1.62 -35.64 3.66
N LEU A 72 1.63 -34.94 4.81
CA LEU A 72 1.97 -35.54 6.10
C LEU A 72 1.01 -36.67 6.48
N ASN A 73 -0.29 -36.50 6.24
CA ASN A 73 -1.28 -37.54 6.51
C ASN A 73 -1.06 -38.77 5.63
N ARG A 74 -0.80 -38.59 4.33
CA ARG A 74 -0.44 -39.70 3.42
C ARG A 74 0.82 -40.43 3.86
N ILE A 75 1.84 -39.69 4.34
CA ILE A 75 3.06 -40.30 4.88
C ILE A 75 2.73 -41.14 6.13
N LYS A 76 1.91 -40.62 7.06
CA LYS A 76 1.49 -41.36 8.26
C LYS A 76 0.73 -42.63 7.92
N GLU A 77 -0.23 -42.55 7.00
CA GLU A 77 -1.00 -43.70 6.50
C GLU A 77 -0.06 -44.77 5.94
N ASN A 78 0.82 -44.41 5.01
CA ASN A 78 1.79 -45.34 4.43
C ASN A 78 2.78 -45.93 5.46
N THR A 79 3.22 -45.12 6.43
CA THR A 79 4.11 -45.58 7.51
C THR A 79 3.40 -46.59 8.42
N SER A 80 2.13 -46.35 8.75
CA SER A 80 1.33 -47.26 9.59
C SER A 80 1.13 -48.63 8.91
N ILE A 81 0.93 -48.65 7.59
CA ILE A 81 0.79 -49.89 6.78
C ILE A 81 2.09 -50.71 6.78
N GLY A 82 3.26 -50.05 6.71
CA GLY A 82 4.57 -50.70 6.77
C GLY A 82 4.85 -51.43 8.10
N THR A 83 4.32 -50.93 9.21
CA THR A 83 4.50 -51.58 10.54
C THR A 83 3.59 -52.79 10.74
N ASN A 84 2.40 -52.80 10.14
CA ASN A 84 1.43 -53.90 10.30
C ASN A 84 1.76 -55.12 9.42
N THR A 85 2.34 -54.89 8.25
CA THR A 85 2.81 -55.97 7.36
C THR A 85 4.02 -56.73 7.90
N ASN A 86 4.86 -56.09 8.73
CA ASN A 86 6.02 -56.74 9.34
C ASN A 86 5.63 -57.65 10.53
N LYS A 87 4.57 -57.31 11.28
CA LYS A 87 4.08 -58.14 12.40
C LYS A 87 3.49 -59.49 11.95
N ASN A 88 2.88 -59.55 10.77
CA ASN A 88 2.24 -60.77 10.25
C ASN A 88 3.22 -61.77 9.61
N LYS A 89 4.48 -61.39 9.38
CA LYS A 89 5.50 -62.29 8.79
C LYS A 89 6.25 -63.14 9.83
N GLY A 90 6.05 -62.89 11.13
CA GLY A 90 6.72 -63.62 12.22
C GLY A 90 5.92 -64.79 12.83
N LEU A 91 4.74 -65.10 12.32
CA LEU A 91 3.78 -66.04 12.95
C LEU A 91 3.56 -67.36 12.18
N VAL A 92 4.40 -67.67 11.18
CA VAL A 92 4.29 -68.94 10.44
C VAL A 92 5.50 -69.82 10.77
N LEU A 93 5.21 -71.06 11.18
CA LEU A 93 6.08 -72.18 11.57
C LEU A 93 6.56 -72.25 13.03
N ARG A 94 5.76 -72.95 13.84
CA ARG A 94 6.29 -74.05 14.67
C ARG A 94 5.36 -75.25 14.51
N TYR A 95 5.91 -76.34 13.97
CA TYR A 95 5.34 -77.68 14.01
C TYR A 95 5.40 -78.22 15.45
#